data_AF-A0A6A0H9F5-F1
#
_entry.id   AF-A0A6A0H9F5-F1
#
_cell.length_a   1.000
_cell.length_b   1.000
_cell.length_c   1.000
_cell.angle_alpha   90.00
_cell.angle_beta   90.00
_cell.angle_gamma   90.00
#
_symmetry.space_group_name_H-M   'P 1'
#
loop_
_entity.id
_entity.type
_entity.pdbx_description
1 polymer ?
#
loop_
_entity_poly.entity_id
_entity_poly.type
_entity_poly.pdbx_seq_one_letter_code
_entity_poly.pdbx_strand_id
1 'polypeptide(L)'
;MSGRPVPIVVQKNDSREFELDEDALRSVLLSPEVGDKPVCVVAVAGAFRQGKSFLVNQLVKYCVNKGSPNWLDTPSLPNAVFKWRGGIEGETTGINIWSKPFVFTKPSGEKVSNKLMFEDLRFVMEG
;
A
#
# COMPACT_ATOMS: atom_id res chain seq x y z
N MET A 1 0.40 13.88 -10.05
CA MET A 1 1.19 12.63 -10.12
C MET A 1 0.33 11.48 -9.58
N SER A 2 -0.01 10.46 -10.37
CA SER A 2 -0.79 9.32 -9.89
C SER A 2 0.12 8.14 -9.53
N GLY A 3 0.02 7.63 -8.30
CA GLY A 3 0.48 6.28 -7.95
C GLY A 3 -0.70 5.30 -8.04
N ARG A 4 -0.42 4.00 -8.00
CA ARG A 4 -1.44 2.96 -8.05
C ARG A 4 -1.09 1.78 -7.13
N PRO A 5 -2.06 0.98 -6.68
CA PRO A 5 -1.80 -0.33 -6.11
C PRO A 5 -1.14 -1.24 -7.16
N VAL A 6 -0.14 -2.00 -6.75
CA VAL A 6 0.53 -3.04 -7.54
C VAL A 6 0.46 -4.34 -6.75
N PRO A 7 -0.22 -5.38 -7.24
CA PRO A 7 -0.20 -6.68 -6.59
C PRO A 7 1.23 -7.24 -6.66
N ILE A 8 1.73 -7.70 -5.52
CA ILE A 8 3.05 -8.36 -5.42
C ILE A 8 2.92 -9.77 -4.89
N VAL A 9 1.82 -10.10 -4.21
CA VAL A 9 1.45 -11.49 -3.90
C VAL A 9 0.05 -11.72 -4.45
N VAL A 10 -0.09 -12.74 -5.28
CA VAL A 10 -1.33 -13.09 -5.98
C VAL A 10 -1.72 -14.53 -5.66
N GLN A 11 -3.02 -14.77 -5.54
CA GLN A 11 -3.56 -16.11 -5.36
C GLN A 11 -3.64 -16.81 -6.72
N LYS A 12 -3.12 -18.02 -6.82
CA LYS A 12 -3.21 -18.81 -8.06
C LYS A 12 -4.63 -19.34 -8.25
N ASN A 13 -5.29 -18.99 -9.35
CA ASN A 13 -6.47 -19.66 -9.93
C ASN A 13 -7.38 -20.41 -8.93
N ASP A 14 -8.03 -19.68 -8.01
CA ASP A 14 -8.93 -20.21 -6.96
C ASP A 14 -8.35 -21.31 -6.03
N SER A 15 -7.05 -21.57 -6.10
CA SER A 15 -6.34 -22.44 -5.18
C SER A 15 -6.01 -21.71 -3.86
N ARG A 16 -5.62 -22.45 -2.82
CA ARG A 16 -5.08 -21.88 -1.58
C ARG A 16 -3.60 -21.47 -1.69
N GLU A 17 -3.04 -21.52 -2.90
CA GLU A 17 -1.63 -21.18 -3.14
C GLU A 17 -1.46 -19.71 -3.49
N PHE A 18 -0.40 -19.12 -2.97
CA PHE A 18 0.01 -17.75 -3.24
C PHE A 18 1.38 -17.73 -3.91
N GLU A 19 1.56 -16.82 -4.86
CA GLU A 19 2.84 -16.61 -5.54
C GLU A 19 3.28 -15.15 -5.42
N LEU A 20 4.60 -14.97 -5.34
CA LEU A 20 5.23 -13.66 -5.36
C LEU A 20 5.48 -13.24 -6.81
N ASP A 21 4.96 -12.10 -7.21
CA ASP A 21 5.35 -11.43 -8.44
C ASP A 21 6.65 -10.64 -8.19
N GLU A 22 7.78 -11.32 -8.38
CA GLU A 22 9.11 -10.75 -8.19
C GLU A 22 9.37 -9.55 -9.10
N ASP A 23 8.88 -9.59 -10.34
CA ASP A 23 9.11 -8.51 -11.30
C ASP A 23 8.32 -7.26 -10.90
N ALA A 24 7.07 -7.41 -10.47
CA ALA A 24 6.29 -6.31 -9.91
C ALA A 24 6.95 -5.74 -8.66
N LEU A 25 7.43 -6.59 -7.75
CA LEU A 25 8.13 -6.12 -6.55
C LEU A 25 9.42 -5.36 -6.89
N ARG A 26 10.27 -5.91 -7.76
CA ARG A 26 11.52 -5.29 -8.22
C ARG A 26 11.25 -3.96 -8.90
N SER A 27 10.21 -3.86 -9.74
CA SER A 27 9.83 -2.62 -10.43
C SER A 27 9.54 -1.46 -9.47
N VAL A 28 9.06 -1.77 -8.26
CA VAL A 28 8.76 -0.78 -7.23
C VAL A 28 9.95 -0.57 -6.31
N LEU A 29 10.61 -1.63 -5.83
CA LEU A 29 11.70 -1.56 -4.84
C LEU A 29 13.03 -1.07 -5.40
N LEU A 30 13.37 -1.47 -6.62
CA LEU A 30 14.67 -1.18 -7.26
C LEU A 30 14.62 0.04 -8.18
N SER A 31 13.61 0.91 -8.03
CA SER A 31 13.55 2.11 -8.86
C SER A 31 14.72 3.07 -8.52
N PRO A 32 15.28 3.80 -9.50
CA PRO A 32 16.44 4.67 -9.28
C PRO A 32 16.23 5.73 -8.18
N GLU A 33 14.98 6.09 -7.91
CA GLU A 33 14.63 7.07 -6.89
C GLU A 33 14.88 6.56 -5.46
N VAL A 34 14.95 5.24 -5.25
CA VAL A 34 15.00 4.62 -3.90
C VAL A 34 15.92 3.41 -3.75
N GLY A 35 16.51 2.88 -4.83
CA GLY A 35 17.29 1.63 -4.81
C GLY A 35 18.33 1.50 -3.68
N ASP A 36 19.03 2.60 -3.35
CA ASP A 36 20.09 2.60 -2.31
C ASP A 36 19.68 3.30 -1.00
N LYS A 37 18.41 3.69 -0.85
CA LYS A 37 17.94 4.43 0.34
C LYS A 37 17.39 3.47 1.39
N PRO A 38 17.54 3.79 2.69
CA PRO A 38 16.78 3.10 3.73
C PRO A 38 15.29 3.14 3.42
N VAL A 39 14.63 2.00 3.65
CA VAL A 39 13.20 1.81 3.41
C VAL A 39 12.48 1.63 4.75
N CYS A 40 11.44 2.43 4.97
CA CYS A 40 10.44 2.16 6.01
C CYS A 40 9.22 1.49 5.37
N VAL A 41 8.78 0.37 5.92
CA VAL A 41 7.59 -0.35 5.47
C VAL A 41 6.47 -0.16 6.49
N VAL A 42 5.34 0.37 6.03
CA VAL A 42 4.10 0.42 6.83
C VAL A 42 3.16 -0.63 6.27
N ALA A 43 2.80 -1.62 7.08
CA ALA A 43 1.84 -2.67 6.78
C ALA A 43 0.56 -2.50 7.61
N VAL A 44 -0.60 -2.74 7.01
CA VAL A 44 -1.91 -2.70 7.68
C VAL A 44 -2.57 -4.04 7.49
N ALA A 45 -2.69 -4.84 8.56
CA ALA A 45 -3.26 -6.18 8.57
C ALA A 45 -4.49 -6.24 9.47
N GLY A 46 -5.38 -7.23 9.25
CA GLY A 46 -6.53 -7.45 10.12
C GLY A 46 -7.69 -8.15 9.44
N ALA A 47 -8.79 -8.34 10.16
CA ALA A 47 -9.95 -9.07 9.65
C ALA A 47 -10.60 -8.39 8.43
N PHE A 48 -11.35 -9.19 7.66
CA PHE A 48 -12.09 -8.71 6.50
C PHE A 48 -13.13 -7.65 6.92
N ARG A 49 -13.27 -6.59 6.09
CA ARG A 49 -14.21 -5.45 6.29
C ARG A 49 -14.00 -4.56 7.51
N GLN A 50 -12.80 -4.52 8.10
CA GLN A 50 -12.46 -3.57 9.16
C GLN A 50 -11.90 -2.22 8.65
N GLY A 51 -12.20 -1.83 7.41
CA GLY A 51 -11.79 -0.51 6.89
C GLY A 51 -10.30 -0.37 6.59
N LYS A 52 -9.55 -1.46 6.42
CA LYS A 52 -8.11 -1.42 6.11
C LYS A 52 -7.79 -0.60 4.86
N SER A 53 -8.48 -0.84 3.75
CA SER A 53 -8.30 -0.09 2.49
C SER A 53 -8.66 1.39 2.65
N PHE A 54 -9.64 1.71 3.50
CA PHE A 54 -9.98 3.09 3.83
C PHE A 54 -8.82 3.77 4.58
N LEU A 55 -8.29 3.15 5.63
CA LEU A 55 -7.14 3.68 6.38
C LEU A 55 -5.93 3.90 5.46
N VAL A 56 -5.64 2.95 4.58
CA VAL A 56 -4.52 3.04 3.63
C VAL A 56 -4.72 4.19 2.64
N ASN A 57 -5.93 4.38 2.12
CA ASN A 57 -6.26 5.55 1.28
C ASN A 57 -5.97 6.87 2.05
N GLN A 58 -6.27 6.93 3.35
CA GLN A 58 -5.95 8.10 4.18
C GLN A 58 -4.45 8.30 4.39
N LEU A 59 -3.69 7.23 4.64
CA LEU A 59 -2.22 7.31 4.76
C LEU A 59 -1.56 7.77 3.46
N VAL A 60 -2.01 7.24 2.32
CA VAL A 60 -1.54 7.68 1.00
C VAL A 60 -1.87 9.15 0.77
N LYS A 61 -3.08 9.61 1.13
CA LYS A 61 -3.47 11.02 1.05
C LYS A 61 -2.56 11.89 1.93
N TYR A 62 -2.27 11.47 3.15
CA TYR A 62 -1.34 12.17 4.04
C TYR A 62 0.06 12.29 3.41
N CYS A 63 0.59 11.20 2.87
CA CYS A 63 1.91 11.18 2.25
C CYS A 63 1.99 12.02 0.97
N VAL A 64 0.98 11.99 0.10
CA VAL A 64 0.93 12.84 -1.11
C VAL A 64 0.96 14.33 -0.74
N ASN A 65 0.25 14.70 0.32
CA ASN A 65 0.22 16.09 0.81
C ASN A 65 1.37 16.42 1.75
N LYS A 66 2.36 15.52 1.90
CA LYS A 66 3.56 15.72 2.73
C LYS A 66 3.24 16.13 4.17
N GLY A 67 2.12 15.64 4.71
CA GLY A 67 1.66 15.96 6.05
C GLY A 67 1.29 17.42 6.28
N SER A 68 0.84 18.15 5.25
CA SER A 68 0.32 19.51 5.42
C SER A 68 -0.81 19.55 6.45
N PRO A 69 -1.01 20.64 7.22
CA PRO A 69 -2.06 20.71 8.24
C PRO A 69 -3.47 20.39 7.72
N ASN A 70 -3.76 20.74 6.46
CA ASN A 70 -5.06 20.54 5.80
C ASN A 70 -5.02 19.39 4.78
N TRP A 71 -4.14 18.39 4.98
CA TRP A 71 -3.98 17.26 4.07
C TRP A 71 -5.28 16.49 3.81
N LEU A 72 -6.17 16.47 4.81
CA LEU A 72 -7.45 15.76 4.73
C LEU A 72 -8.42 16.45 3.77
N ASP A 73 -8.38 17.78 3.68
CA ASP A 73 -9.27 18.58 2.84
C ASP A 73 -8.71 18.82 1.43
N THR A 74 -7.44 18.51 1.22
CA THR A 74 -6.76 18.77 -0.05
C THR A 74 -7.21 17.77 -1.14
N PRO A 75 -7.82 18.21 -2.25
CA PRO A 75 -8.24 17.35 -3.35
C PRO A 75 -7.02 16.92 -4.18
N SER A 76 -6.28 15.95 -3.66
CA SER A 76 -4.96 15.51 -4.16
C SER A 76 -4.99 14.13 -4.79
N LEU A 77 -5.94 13.29 -4.38
CA LEU A 77 -6.19 11.96 -4.92
C LEU A 77 -7.70 11.66 -4.87
N PRO A 78 -8.22 10.82 -5.79
CA PRO A 78 -9.53 10.22 -5.60
C PRO A 78 -9.58 9.48 -4.26
N ASN A 79 -10.72 9.53 -3.55
CA ASN A 79 -10.88 8.90 -2.24
C ASN A 79 -10.74 7.36 -2.25
N ALA A 80 -10.55 6.74 -3.42
CA ALA A 80 -10.51 5.29 -3.62
C ALA A 80 -9.43 4.88 -4.63
N VAL A 81 -8.15 5.07 -4.29
CA VAL A 81 -7.07 4.57 -5.15
C VAL A 81 -6.82 3.08 -4.92
N PHE A 82 -7.04 2.61 -3.70
CA PHE A 82 -7.35 1.22 -3.42
C PHE A 82 -8.87 1.04 -3.51
N LYS A 83 -9.32 0.10 -4.36
CA LYS A 83 -10.74 -0.22 -4.48
C LYS A 83 -11.27 -0.71 -3.13
N TRP A 84 -12.45 -0.19 -2.77
CA TRP A 84 -13.21 -0.63 -1.62
C TRP A 84 -14.70 -0.44 -1.92
N ARG A 85 -15.53 -1.39 -1.48
CA ARG A 85 -16.98 -1.28 -1.53
C ARG A 85 -17.57 -1.77 -0.21
N GLY A 86 -18.67 -1.18 0.23
CA GLY A 86 -19.52 -1.82 1.24
C GLY A 86 -20.23 -3.03 0.62
N GLY A 87 -19.94 -4.25 1.09
CA GLY A 87 -20.56 -5.48 0.56
C GLY A 87 -19.94 -6.77 1.13
N ILE A 88 -20.62 -7.91 0.96
CA ILE A 88 -20.24 -9.22 1.55
C ILE A 88 -19.12 -9.91 0.77
N GLU A 89 -18.94 -9.59 -0.51
CA GLU A 89 -17.86 -10.13 -1.34
C GLU A 89 -16.54 -9.42 -1.09
N GLY A 90 -15.47 -10.20 -0.97
CA GLY A 90 -14.12 -9.68 -0.75
C GLY A 90 -13.47 -9.19 -2.04
N GLU A 91 -13.08 -7.91 -2.05
CA GLU A 91 -12.46 -7.23 -3.19
C GLU A 91 -10.95 -7.53 -3.33
N THR A 92 -10.25 -7.79 -2.22
CA THR A 92 -8.78 -7.96 -2.21
C THR A 92 -8.38 -9.36 -1.74
N THR A 93 -7.48 -9.99 -2.51
CA THR A 93 -6.76 -11.22 -2.16
C THR A 93 -5.27 -10.97 -2.38
N GLY A 94 -4.43 -11.43 -1.44
CA GLY A 94 -2.98 -11.27 -1.52
C GLY A 94 -2.46 -9.94 -0.97
N ILE A 95 -1.31 -9.48 -1.48
CA ILE A 95 -0.57 -8.31 -0.98
C ILE A 95 -0.38 -7.32 -2.12
N ASN A 96 -0.67 -6.06 -1.86
CA ASN A 96 -0.43 -4.97 -2.80
C ASN A 96 0.63 -4.02 -2.22
N ILE A 97 1.41 -3.38 -3.09
CA ILE A 97 2.32 -2.29 -2.73
C ILE A 97 1.92 -1.03 -3.48
N TRP A 98 2.12 0.12 -2.88
CA TRP A 98 1.92 1.38 -3.59
C TRP A 98 3.06 1.63 -4.58
N SER A 99 2.74 1.89 -5.85
CA SER A 99 3.72 1.95 -6.95
C SER A 99 4.75 3.07 -6.85
N LYS A 100 4.49 4.11 -6.03
CA LYS A 100 5.36 5.29 -5.92
C LYS A 100 5.90 5.45 -4.50
N PRO A 101 7.22 5.34 -4.29
CA PRO A 101 7.76 5.58 -2.97
C PRO A 101 7.54 7.02 -2.52
N PHE A 102 7.38 7.23 -1.23
CA PHE A 102 7.34 8.55 -0.62
C PHE A 102 8.69 8.83 0.02
N VAL A 103 9.29 9.98 -0.24
CA VAL A 103 10.59 10.35 0.36
C VAL A 103 10.37 11.37 1.46
N PHE A 104 10.87 11.07 2.66
CA PHE A 104 10.81 11.93 3.82
C PHE A 104 12.22 12.24 4.32
N THR A 105 12.38 13.38 4.98
CA THR A 105 13.61 13.75 5.67
C THR A 105 13.38 13.56 7.16
N LYS A 106 14.18 12.74 7.82
CA LYS A 106 14.16 12.59 9.28
C LYS A 106 14.54 13.92 9.94
N PRO A 107 14.18 14.14 11.22
CA PRO A 107 14.69 15.28 11.99
C PRO A 107 16.21 15.37 12.01
N SER A 108 16.91 14.23 11.90
CA SER A 108 18.38 14.15 11.78
C SER A 108 18.94 14.67 10.45
N GLY A 109 18.10 15.02 9.46
CA GLY A 109 18.51 15.43 8.13
C GLY A 109 18.72 14.28 7.14
N GLU A 110 18.70 13.02 7.60
CA GLU A 110 18.81 11.84 6.76
C GLU A 110 17.53 11.65 5.90
N LYS A 111 17.70 11.48 4.59
CA LYS A 111 16.59 11.17 3.68
C LYS A 111 16.27 9.69 3.75
N VAL A 112 15.05 9.37 4.16
CA VAL A 112 14.51 8.01 4.17
C VAL A 112 13.36 7.90 3.19
N SER A 113 13.34 6.80 2.46
CA SER A 113 12.19 6.46 1.63
C SER A 113 11.21 5.63 2.45
N ASN A 114 9.96 6.04 2.49
CA ASN A 114 8.88 5.23 3.01
C ASN A 114 8.18 4.56 1.83
N LYS A 115 7.93 3.26 1.97
CA LYS A 115 7.07 2.49 1.10
C LYS A 115 5.88 2.03 1.92
N LEU A 116 4.68 2.36 1.46
CA LEU A 116 3.47 1.76 2.00
C LEU A 116 3.28 0.39 1.37
N MET A 117 3.29 -0.64 2.21
CA MET A 117 2.99 -2.02 1.85
C MET A 117 1.59 -2.33 2.40
N PHE A 118 0.71 -2.87 1.57
CA PHE A 118 -0.65 -3.20 1.98
C PHE A 118 -0.80 -4.71 2.15
N GLU A 119 -1.31 -5.13 3.30
CA GLU A 119 -1.63 -6.51 3.60
C GLU A 119 -3.15 -6.68 3.67
N ASP A 120 -3.75 -7.45 2.75
CA ASP A 120 -5.06 -8.07 3.02
C ASP A 120 -4.82 -9.57 3.15
N LEU A 121 -4.10 -9.94 4.22
CA LEU A 121 -4.09 -11.33 4.65
C LEU A 121 -5.52 -11.67 5.09
N ARG A 122 -6.23 -12.40 4.24
CA ARG A 122 -7.27 -13.31 4.71
C ARG A 122 -6.56 -14.34 5.57
N PHE A 123 -6.53 -14.12 6.89
CA PHE A 123 -6.51 -15.25 7.79
C PHE A 123 -7.85 -15.94 7.61
N VAL A 124 -7.92 -16.91 6.71
CA VAL A 124 -8.88 -17.99 6.86
C VAL A 124 -8.42 -18.73 8.11
N MET A 125 -8.84 -18.24 9.27
CA MET A 125 -8.87 -19.05 10.49
C MET A 125 -9.95 -20.10 10.24
N GLU A 126 -9.65 -21.10 9.43
CA GLU A 126 -10.33 -22.38 9.53
C GLU A 126 -9.84 -23.01 10.84
N GLY A 127 -10.61 -22.76 11.90
CA GLY A 127 -10.77 -23.69 13.02
C GLY A 127 -11.97 -24.56 12.76
#